data_AF-N9Q0P4-F1
#
_entry.id   AF-N9Q0P4-F1
#
_cell.length_a   1.000
_cell.length_b   1.000
_cell.length_c   1.000
_cell.angle_alpha   90.00
_cell.angle_beta   90.00
_cell.angle_gamma   90.00
#
_symmetry.space_group_name_H-M   'P 1'
#
loop_
_entity.id
_entity.type
_entity.pdbx_description
1 polymer ?
#
loop_
_entity_poly.entity_id
_entity_poly.type
_entity_poly.pdbx_seq_one_letter_code
_entity_poly.pdbx_strand_id
1 'polypeptide(L)'
;MSNDRRIPSLTPCAGRCSTVFGDLVCRGCRRFNHEVIQWNTYTAEQRLMVWKRLDAQLDQILVPLLPHANLQHIEGFIQNKRTRVLDSASKGRKLYHALKICEKNKHLAHESGLGITDAQVKPIWDEFERRVLALAKASYELAWLRADGISNTLLRALELEEDEI
;
A
#
# COMPACT_ATOMS: atom_id res chain seq x y z
N MET A 1 -6.11 -7.18 -30.40
CA MET A 1 -5.28 -5.99 -30.10
C MET A 1 -5.08 -5.93 -28.59
N SER A 2 -3.93 -6.41 -28.12
CA SER A 2 -3.69 -6.78 -26.72
C SER A 2 -3.78 -5.57 -25.78
N ASN A 3 -4.69 -5.66 -24.82
CA ASN A 3 -5.01 -4.62 -23.83
C ASN A 3 -3.97 -4.53 -22.69
N ASP A 4 -2.74 -5.01 -22.94
CA ASP A 4 -1.74 -5.37 -21.93
C ASP A 4 -0.67 -4.29 -21.69
N ARG A 5 -0.82 -3.11 -22.30
CA ARG A 5 0.23 -2.06 -22.31
C ARG A 5 -0.14 -0.78 -21.56
N ARG A 6 -0.94 -0.88 -20.51
CA ARG A 6 -1.04 0.20 -19.52
C ARG A 6 -0.99 -0.38 -18.13
N ILE A 7 0.21 -0.78 -17.69
CA ILE A 7 0.55 -0.49 -16.30
C ILE A 7 0.44 1.04 -16.24
N PRO A 8 -0.55 1.60 -15.54
CA PRO A 8 -0.72 3.04 -15.56
C PRO A 8 0.57 3.66 -15.02
N SER A 9 0.95 4.82 -15.57
CA SER A 9 2.00 5.69 -15.01
C SER A 9 1.75 6.11 -13.56
N LEU A 10 0.64 5.65 -12.97
CA LEU A 10 0.31 5.73 -11.57
C LEU A 10 1.35 4.94 -10.76
N THR A 11 2.15 5.68 -10.00
CA THR A 11 3.00 5.15 -8.95
C THR A 11 2.24 5.20 -7.62
N PRO A 12 2.42 4.22 -6.71
CA PRO A 12 1.84 4.29 -5.37
C PRO A 12 2.53 5.36 -4.48
N CYS A 13 3.50 6.11 -5.00
CA CYS A 13 4.23 7.13 -4.28
C CYS A 13 3.31 8.25 -3.76
N ALA A 14 3.53 8.66 -2.51
CA ALA A 14 2.82 9.78 -1.89
C ALA A 14 3.58 11.12 -1.98
N GLY A 15 4.71 11.17 -2.71
CA GLY A 15 5.53 12.37 -2.89
C GLY A 15 6.44 12.74 -1.70
N ARG A 16 6.40 11.98 -0.60
CA ARG A 16 7.30 12.12 0.55
C ARG A 16 7.91 10.76 0.85
N CYS A 17 9.21 10.62 0.62
CA CYS A 17 9.91 9.37 0.86
C CYS A 17 10.72 9.47 2.14
N SER A 18 10.57 8.48 3.04
CA SER A 18 11.37 8.40 4.25
C SER A 18 12.56 7.44 4.15
N THR A 19 12.65 6.66 3.06
CA THR A 19 13.77 5.74 2.83
C THR A 19 15.08 6.48 2.59
N VAL A 20 15.02 7.74 2.17
CA VAL A 20 16.19 8.63 2.08
C VAL A 20 16.83 8.91 3.44
N PHE A 21 16.08 8.69 4.53
CA PHE A 21 16.55 8.81 5.91
C PHE A 21 16.85 7.44 6.55
N GLY A 22 16.95 6.37 5.76
CA GLY A 22 17.31 5.03 6.24
C GLY A 22 16.14 4.11 6.61
N ASP A 23 14.89 4.51 6.42
CA ASP A 23 13.76 3.59 6.66
C ASP A 23 13.75 2.43 5.65
N LEU A 24 13.64 1.20 6.16
CA LEU A 24 13.44 -0.02 5.34
C LEU A 24 12.05 -0.06 4.68
N VAL A 25 11.06 0.55 5.32
CA VAL A 25 9.68 0.67 4.83
C VAL A 25 9.27 2.14 4.83
N CYS A 26 8.88 2.65 3.66
CA CYS A 26 8.52 4.05 3.49
C CYS A 26 7.28 4.43 4.32
N ARG A 27 7.38 5.45 5.18
CA ARG A 27 6.27 5.98 5.98
C ARG A 27 5.15 6.63 5.15
N GLY A 28 5.42 6.99 3.90
CA GLY A 28 4.42 7.59 3.01
C GLY A 28 3.65 6.55 2.20
N CYS A 29 4.38 5.78 1.38
CA CYS A 29 3.77 4.86 0.41
C CYS A 29 3.79 3.37 0.84
N ARG A 30 4.37 3.04 2.00
CA ARG A 30 4.47 1.68 2.56
C ARG A 30 5.19 0.66 1.67
N ARG A 31 5.84 1.14 0.60
CA ARG A 31 6.80 0.37 -0.19
C ARG A 31 8.06 0.08 0.62
N PHE A 32 8.68 -1.04 0.32
CA PHE A 32 9.99 -1.40 0.83
C PHE A 32 11.06 -0.56 0.13
N ASN A 33 12.21 -0.35 0.79
CA ASN A 33 13.29 0.47 0.26
C ASN A 33 13.75 0.03 -1.14
N HIS A 34 13.94 -1.28 -1.35
CA HIS A 34 14.35 -1.84 -2.64
C HIS A 34 13.27 -1.65 -3.72
N GLU A 35 11.98 -1.78 -3.38
CA GLU A 35 10.87 -1.50 -4.31
C GLU A 35 10.83 -0.02 -4.72
N VAL A 36 11.22 0.91 -3.84
CA VAL A 36 11.30 2.34 -4.15
C VAL A 36 12.48 2.61 -5.10
N ILE A 37 13.66 2.07 -4.78
CA ILE A 37 14.91 2.30 -5.54
C ILE A 37 14.82 1.67 -6.94
N GLN A 38 14.33 0.43 -7.03
CA GLN A 38 14.31 -0.37 -8.26
C GLN A 38 13.00 -0.22 -9.05
N TRP A 39 12.08 0.67 -8.67
CA TRP A 39 10.75 0.76 -9.27
C TRP A 39 10.76 0.82 -10.81
N ASN A 40 11.72 1.57 -11.38
CA ASN A 40 11.83 1.75 -12.83
C ASN A 40 12.32 0.49 -13.56
N THR A 41 13.03 -0.40 -12.87
CA THR A 41 13.51 -1.69 -13.43
C THR A 41 12.46 -2.78 -13.33
N TYR A 42 11.41 -2.60 -12.52
CA TYR A 42 10.38 -3.62 -12.32
C TYR A 42 9.53 -3.83 -13.56
N THR A 43 9.22 -5.10 -13.84
CA THR A 43 8.27 -5.51 -14.87
C THR A 43 6.83 -5.14 -14.50
N ALA A 44 5.91 -5.28 -15.46
CA ALA A 44 4.48 -5.10 -15.22
C ALA A 44 3.96 -5.93 -14.05
N GLU A 45 4.33 -7.20 -14.04
CA GLU A 45 3.91 -8.19 -13.05
C GLU A 45 4.47 -7.86 -11.67
N GLN A 46 5.77 -7.50 -11.60
CA GLN A 46 6.40 -7.09 -10.34
C GLN A 46 5.72 -5.85 -9.75
N ARG A 47 5.46 -4.82 -10.57
CA ARG A 47 4.72 -3.63 -10.13
C ARG A 47 3.32 -4.00 -9.65
N LEU A 48 2.63 -4.89 -10.35
CA LEU A 48 1.30 -5.36 -9.97
C LEU A 48 1.32 -6.11 -8.62
N MET A 49 2.36 -6.92 -8.34
CA MET A 49 2.51 -7.59 -7.05
C MET A 49 2.68 -6.60 -5.90
N VAL A 50 3.48 -5.54 -6.11
CA VAL A 50 3.60 -4.45 -5.12
C VAL A 50 2.24 -3.76 -4.91
N TRP A 51 1.51 -3.46 -5.98
CA TRP A 51 0.17 -2.88 -5.87
C TRP A 51 -0.80 -3.77 -5.09
N LYS A 52 -0.88 -5.06 -5.44
CA LYS A 52 -1.73 -6.04 -4.73
C LYS A 52 -1.40 -6.10 -3.24
N ARG A 53 -0.11 -6.13 -2.88
CA ARG A 53 0.34 -6.09 -1.48
C ARG A 53 -0.14 -4.83 -0.77
N LEU A 54 0.06 -3.67 -1.37
CA LEU A 54 -0.36 -2.39 -0.77
C LEU A 54 -1.89 -2.29 -0.64
N ASP A 55 -2.64 -2.76 -1.63
CA ASP A 55 -4.10 -2.82 -1.59
C ASP A 55 -4.60 -3.74 -0.47
N ALA A 56 -4.03 -4.93 -0.35
CA ALA A 56 -4.37 -5.87 0.72
C ALA A 56 -4.09 -5.28 2.12
N GLN A 57 -2.99 -4.55 2.29
CA GLN A 57 -2.69 -3.85 3.54
C GLN A 57 -3.71 -2.75 3.84
N LEU A 58 -4.19 -2.02 2.84
CA LEU A 58 -5.25 -1.03 3.02
C LEU A 58 -6.58 -1.69 3.37
N ASP A 59 -6.96 -2.76 2.66
CA ASP A 59 -8.19 -3.52 2.92
C ASP A 59 -8.21 -4.06 4.36
N GLN A 60 -7.11 -4.67 4.80
CA GLN A 60 -7.01 -5.28 6.14
C GLN A 60 -7.20 -4.26 7.27
N ILE A 61 -6.86 -2.99 7.05
CA ILE A 61 -6.96 -1.95 8.08
C ILE A 61 -8.23 -1.12 7.92
N LEU A 62 -8.47 -0.56 6.72
CA LEU A 62 -9.51 0.47 6.52
C LEU A 62 -10.92 -0.12 6.42
N VAL A 63 -11.09 -1.30 5.83
CA VAL A 63 -12.42 -1.91 5.72
C VAL A 63 -13.04 -2.17 7.11
N PRO A 64 -12.33 -2.78 8.08
CA PRO A 64 -12.88 -2.94 9.43
C PRO A 64 -12.87 -1.64 10.25
N LEU A 65 -11.98 -0.68 9.95
CA LEU A 65 -11.90 0.59 10.69
C LEU A 65 -13.03 1.57 10.33
N LEU A 66 -13.64 1.42 9.15
CA LEU A 66 -14.71 2.27 8.64
C LEU A 66 -15.95 1.42 8.26
N PRO A 67 -16.61 0.77 9.23
CA PRO A 67 -17.69 -0.18 8.96
C PRO A 67 -18.96 0.47 8.37
N HIS A 68 -19.14 1.78 8.57
CA HIS A 68 -20.31 2.54 8.11
C HIS A 68 -20.06 3.30 6.80
N ALA A 69 -18.94 3.03 6.13
CA ALA A 69 -18.61 3.69 4.89
C ALA A 69 -19.52 3.25 3.72
N ASN A 70 -20.00 4.22 2.95
CA ASN A 70 -20.75 4.00 1.72
C ASN A 70 -19.83 4.13 0.51
N LEU A 71 -19.48 3.00 -0.10
CA LEU A 71 -18.54 2.94 -1.22
C LEU A 71 -19.01 3.72 -2.46
N GLN A 72 -20.30 3.69 -2.76
CA GLN A 72 -20.85 4.41 -3.92
C GLN A 72 -20.68 5.92 -3.74
N HIS A 73 -20.94 6.42 -2.53
CA HIS A 73 -20.75 7.83 -2.22
C HIS A 73 -19.26 8.21 -2.23
N ILE A 74 -18.39 7.35 -1.67
CA ILE A 74 -16.94 7.54 -1.68
C ILE A 74 -16.41 7.63 -3.12
N GLU A 75 -16.87 6.76 -4.02
CA GLU A 75 -16.47 6.78 -5.43
C GLU A 75 -16.84 8.11 -6.10
N GLY A 76 -18.07 8.59 -5.89
CA GLY A 76 -18.48 9.91 -6.37
C GLY A 76 -17.63 11.03 -5.78
N PHE A 77 -17.35 10.98 -4.47
CA PHE A 77 -16.52 11.97 -3.77
C PHE A 77 -15.09 12.02 -4.33
N ILE A 78 -14.39 10.89 -4.45
CA ILE A 78 -13.01 10.86 -4.95
C ILE A 78 -12.92 11.29 -6.42
N GLN A 79 -13.93 10.95 -7.24
CA GLN A 79 -14.02 11.37 -8.64
C GLN A 79 -14.23 12.89 -8.74
N ASN A 80 -15.14 13.45 -7.94
CA ASN A 80 -15.39 14.90 -7.89
C ASN A 80 -14.15 15.69 -7.47
N LYS A 81 -13.34 15.16 -6.54
CA LYS A 81 -12.06 15.75 -6.14
C LYS A 81 -10.91 15.43 -7.11
N ARG A 82 -11.19 14.83 -8.29
CA ARG A 82 -10.24 14.48 -9.36
C ARG A 82 -9.08 13.60 -8.89
N THR A 83 -9.33 12.71 -7.95
CA THR A 83 -8.30 11.79 -7.44
C THR A 83 -8.04 10.67 -8.43
N ARG A 84 -6.78 10.49 -8.83
CA ARG A 84 -6.38 9.39 -9.72
C ARG A 84 -6.33 8.08 -8.93
N VAL A 85 -7.27 7.19 -9.23
CA VAL A 85 -7.38 5.84 -8.66
C VAL A 85 -7.54 4.87 -9.81
N LEU A 86 -7.04 3.63 -9.65
CA LEU A 86 -7.26 2.58 -10.63
C LEU A 86 -8.73 2.18 -10.64
N ASP A 87 -9.29 1.86 -11.80
CA ASP A 87 -10.67 1.35 -11.91
C ASP A 87 -10.83 0.04 -11.10
N SER A 88 -9.77 -0.77 -11.07
CA SER A 88 -9.66 -2.01 -10.29
C SER A 88 -9.21 -1.82 -8.83
N ALA A 89 -9.17 -0.58 -8.33
CA ALA A 89 -8.71 -0.32 -6.96
C ALA A 89 -9.59 -1.01 -5.92
N SER A 90 -8.93 -1.58 -4.92
CA SER A 90 -9.57 -2.17 -3.73
C SER A 90 -10.46 -1.18 -2.96
N LYS A 91 -11.34 -1.75 -2.12
CA LYS A 91 -12.23 -0.97 -1.24
C LYS A 91 -11.40 -0.09 -0.29
N GLY A 92 -10.38 -0.66 0.34
CA GLY A 92 -9.43 0.00 1.23
C GLY A 92 -8.68 1.12 0.53
N ARG A 93 -8.32 0.98 -0.75
CA ARG A 93 -7.72 2.07 -1.51
C ARG A 93 -8.67 3.24 -1.72
N LYS A 94 -9.93 2.97 -2.07
CA LYS A 94 -10.97 4.01 -2.21
C LYS A 94 -11.19 4.74 -0.88
N LEU A 95 -11.30 3.98 0.22
CA LEU A 95 -11.40 4.50 1.59
C LEU A 95 -10.20 5.38 1.97
N TYR A 96 -8.98 4.93 1.67
CA TYR A 96 -7.75 5.69 1.94
C TYR A 96 -7.76 7.05 1.27
N HIS A 97 -8.16 7.11 -0.01
CA HIS A 97 -8.19 8.37 -0.75
C HIS A 97 -9.22 9.34 -0.18
N ALA A 98 -10.43 8.87 0.17
CA ALA A 98 -11.43 9.70 0.83
C ALA A 98 -10.93 10.19 2.20
N LEU A 99 -10.43 9.29 3.05
CA LEU A 99 -9.94 9.63 4.39
C LEU A 99 -8.77 10.62 4.34
N LYS A 100 -7.85 10.47 3.36
CA LYS A 100 -6.73 11.40 3.15
C LYS A 100 -7.19 12.80 2.74
N ILE A 101 -8.27 12.91 1.97
CA ILE A 101 -8.84 14.22 1.61
C ILE A 101 -9.45 14.86 2.85
N CYS A 102 -10.18 14.09 3.66
CA CYS A 102 -10.79 14.55 4.91
C CYS A 102 -9.73 14.93 5.96
N GLU A 103 -8.60 14.25 6.04
CA GLU A 103 -7.51 14.60 6.96
C GLU A 103 -7.04 16.04 6.74
N LYS A 104 -6.93 16.46 5.48
CA LYS A 104 -6.60 17.83 5.09
C LYS A 104 -7.78 18.80 5.20
N ASN A 105 -9.00 18.29 5.11
CA ASN A 105 -10.24 19.07 5.03
C ASN A 105 -11.33 18.41 5.88
N LYS A 106 -11.23 18.57 7.21
CA LYS A 106 -12.07 17.81 8.16
C LYS A 106 -13.56 18.01 7.94
N HIS A 107 -13.98 19.21 7.54
CA HIS A 107 -15.36 19.57 7.19
C HIS A 107 -15.98 18.74 6.07
N LEU A 108 -15.16 18.05 5.26
CA LEU A 108 -15.67 17.18 4.20
C LEU A 108 -16.02 15.78 4.71
N ALA A 109 -15.82 15.46 6.00
CA ALA A 109 -16.06 14.12 6.53
C ALA A 109 -17.49 13.65 6.29
N HIS A 110 -18.47 14.52 6.51
CA HIS A 110 -19.89 14.20 6.32
C HIS A 110 -20.25 13.95 4.84
N GLU A 111 -19.70 14.73 3.89
CA GLU A 111 -19.95 14.55 2.46
C GLU A 111 -19.10 13.44 1.81
N SER A 112 -18.09 12.92 2.50
CA SER A 112 -17.16 11.95 1.91
C SER A 112 -17.72 10.54 1.76
N GLY A 113 -18.82 10.22 2.47
CA GLY A 113 -19.36 8.88 2.56
C GLY A 113 -18.59 7.94 3.50
N LEU A 114 -17.61 8.43 4.28
CA LEU A 114 -16.84 7.60 5.24
C LEU A 114 -17.64 7.15 6.47
N GLY A 115 -18.80 7.77 6.74
CA GLY A 115 -19.62 7.46 7.92
C GLY A 115 -18.99 7.93 9.23
N ILE A 116 -18.21 9.01 9.19
CA ILE A 116 -17.50 9.59 10.35
C ILE A 116 -17.73 11.10 10.41
N THR A 117 -17.53 11.68 11.58
CA THR A 117 -17.58 13.13 11.82
C THR A 117 -16.19 13.76 11.73
N ASP A 118 -16.13 15.08 11.55
CA ASP A 118 -14.90 15.89 11.49
C ASP A 118 -13.96 15.65 12.67
N ALA A 119 -14.52 15.48 13.87
CA ALA A 119 -13.78 15.24 15.10
C ALA A 119 -13.10 13.86 15.09
N GLN A 120 -13.69 12.88 14.41
CA GLN A 120 -13.17 11.50 14.33
C GLN A 120 -12.10 11.35 13.25
N VAL A 121 -12.01 12.25 12.27
CA VAL A 121 -11.07 12.14 11.15
C VAL A 121 -9.63 11.97 11.62
N LYS A 122 -9.17 12.86 12.51
CA LYS A 122 -7.76 12.84 12.96
C LYS A 122 -7.41 11.59 13.78
N PRO A 123 -8.19 11.20 14.81
CA PRO A 123 -7.98 9.95 15.53
C PRO A 123 -7.96 8.72 14.61
N ILE A 124 -8.92 8.62 13.66
CA ILE A 124 -8.98 7.50 12.72
C ILE A 124 -7.79 7.48 11.78
N TRP A 125 -7.37 8.65 11.28
CA TRP A 125 -6.19 8.78 10.43
C TRP A 125 -4.92 8.32 11.16
N ASP A 126 -4.71 8.80 12.39
CA ASP A 126 -3.51 8.46 13.17
C ASP A 126 -3.47 6.96 13.48
N GLU A 127 -4.62 6.38 13.84
CA GLU A 127 -4.74 4.94 14.09
C GLU A 127 -4.51 4.11 12.81
N PHE A 128 -5.05 4.56 11.68
CA PHE A 128 -4.77 3.95 10.37
C PHE A 128 -3.27 4.00 10.05
N GLU A 129 -2.62 5.17 10.17
CA GLU A 129 -1.20 5.34 9.84
C GLU A 129 -0.32 4.45 10.72
N ARG A 130 -0.62 4.37 12.01
CA ARG A 130 0.07 3.51 12.97
C ARG A 130 -0.07 2.03 12.57
N ARG A 131 -1.30 1.56 12.34
CA ARG A 131 -1.58 0.15 12.02
C ARG A 131 -1.00 -0.27 10.67
N VAL A 132 -1.18 0.53 9.62
CA VAL A 132 -0.69 0.18 8.28
C VAL A 132 0.84 0.20 8.21
N LEU A 133 1.51 1.10 8.95
CA LEU A 133 2.97 1.10 9.05
C LEU A 133 3.47 -0.15 9.78
N ALA A 134 2.87 -0.49 10.91
CA ALA A 134 3.23 -1.68 11.68
C ALA A 134 3.06 -2.95 10.84
N LEU A 135 1.93 -3.08 10.14
CA LEU A 135 1.68 -4.19 9.22
C LEU A 135 2.72 -4.25 8.08
N ALA A 136 3.08 -3.11 7.50
CA ALA A 136 4.08 -3.06 6.44
C ALA A 136 5.49 -3.44 6.93
N LYS A 137 5.88 -3.03 8.14
CA LYS A 137 7.14 -3.43 8.78
C LYS A 137 7.17 -4.93 9.06
N ALA A 138 6.14 -5.48 9.69
CA ALA A 138 6.04 -6.92 9.94
C ALA A 138 6.06 -7.74 8.64
N SER A 139 5.38 -7.25 7.59
CA SER A 139 5.41 -7.87 6.26
C SER A 139 6.81 -7.85 5.63
N TYR A 140 7.60 -6.80 5.86
CA TYR A 140 8.97 -6.72 5.38
C TYR A 140 9.87 -7.71 6.11
N GLU A 141 9.80 -7.74 7.45
CA GLU A 141 10.58 -8.66 8.29
C GLU A 141 10.30 -10.12 7.91
N LEU A 142 9.03 -10.48 7.71
CA LEU A 142 8.65 -11.82 7.27
C LEU A 142 9.18 -12.16 5.87
N ALA A 143 9.14 -11.21 4.94
CA ALA A 143 9.69 -11.42 3.60
C ALA A 143 11.22 -11.60 3.65
N TRP A 144 11.90 -10.85 4.52
CA TRP A 144 13.33 -10.96 4.74
C TRP A 144 13.73 -12.30 5.35
N LEU A 145 13.04 -12.75 6.41
CA LEU A 145 13.28 -14.06 7.03
C LEU A 145 13.06 -15.22 6.06
N ARG A 146 12.05 -15.13 5.18
CA ARG A 146 11.82 -16.13 4.14
C ARG A 146 12.94 -16.17 3.11
N ALA A 147 13.41 -15.00 2.69
CA ALA A 147 14.52 -14.92 1.74
C ALA A 147 15.82 -15.49 2.35
N ASP A 148 16.10 -15.19 3.61
CA ASP A 148 17.26 -15.71 4.34
C ASP A 148 17.19 -17.24 4.51
N GLY A 149 16.03 -17.77 4.90
CA GLY A 149 15.82 -19.22 4.99
C GLY A 149 15.99 -19.96 3.65
N ILE A 150 15.51 -19.37 2.55
CA ILE A 150 15.73 -19.90 1.20
C ILE A 150 17.23 -19.85 0.85
N SER A 151 17.91 -18.74 1.14
CA SER A 151 19.35 -18.59 0.88
C SER A 151 20.18 -19.64 1.60
N ASN A 152 19.90 -19.86 2.90
CA ASN A 152 20.59 -20.88 3.69
C ASN A 152 20.34 -22.30 3.15
N THR A 153 19.13 -22.58 2.66
CA THR A 153 18.81 -23.88 2.05
C THR A 153 19.57 -24.10 0.75
N LEU A 154 19.67 -23.06 -0.09
CA LEU A 154 20.42 -23.12 -1.36
C LEU A 154 21.92 -23.28 -1.14
N LEU A 155 22.51 -22.55 -0.18
CA LEU A 155 23.93 -22.69 0.17
C LEU A 155 24.24 -24.12 0.62
N ARG A 156 23.42 -24.69 1.50
CA ARG A 156 23.58 -26.08 1.93
C ARG A 156 23.44 -27.10 0.80
N ALA A 157 22.55 -26.85 -0.17
CA ALA A 157 22.40 -27.74 -1.32
C ALA A 157 23.64 -27.71 -2.22
N LEU A 158 24.24 -26.53 -2.43
CA LEU A 158 25.48 -26.38 -3.19
C LEU A 158 26.68 -27.02 -2.49
N GLU A 159 26.79 -26.90 -1.16
CA GLU A 159 27.83 -27.56 -0.36
C GLU A 159 27.75 -29.09 -0.49
N LEU A 160 26.53 -29.66 -0.49
CA LEU A 160 26.34 -31.10 -0.67
C LEU A 160 26.66 -31.59 -2.09
N GLU A 161 26.46 -30.76 -3.12
CA GLU A 161 26.83 -31.09 -4.50
C GLU A 161 28.35 -31.03 -4.74
N GLU A 162 29.08 -30.20 -3.99
CA GLU A 162 30.55 -30.12 -4.05
C GLU A 162 31.24 -31.30 -3.35
N ASP A 163 30.63 -31.87 -2.29
CA ASP A 163 31.17 -33.03 -1.55
C ASP A 163 30.92 -34.39 -2.26
N GLU A 164 30.09 -34.42 -3.32
CA GLU A 164 29.81 -35.63 -4.14
C GLU A 164 30.72 -35.75 -5.39
N ILE A 165 31.71 -34.87 -5.58
CA ILE A 165 32.66 -34.86 -6.71
C ILE A 165 34.07 -35.30 -6.30
#